data_AF-A0A812NM86-F1
#
_entry.id   AF-A0A812NM86-F1
#
_cell.length_a   1.000
_cell.length_b   1.000
_cell.length_c   1.000
_cell.angle_alpha   90.00
_cell.angle_beta   90.00
_cell.angle_gamma   90.00
#
_symmetry.space_group_name_H-M   'P 1'
#
loop_
_entity.id
_entity.type
_entity.pdbx_description
1 polymer ?
#
loop_
_entity_poly.entity_id
_entity_poly.type
_entity_poly.pdbx_seq_one_letter_code
_entity_poly.pdbx_strand_id
1 'polypeptide(L)'
;MADTCAAGNGSVCWLCEGRDSAACVICGPVASTCGQTSAFVGQDGWACDDSRDERFGNWTCSSVEDANLQLLSDSEALLQRGDASAAFERAEQCCRSMEDRLSGGGRGPLRYQEAKPGELELLCLGWAQRIRASLVRQNYSSMVEDTKKFSRLHEEIVGGGEPDLLHKFEKQVTGASVVDHVEVLGAAAELASQCRDRVARGYAPKIVLDHASKAVAGLQPLPGSDFPGLSSLRAHLHVSRAQAHLELELWKQAKEDASAALRFDPSLAEAKYMLKAAECESW
;
A
#
# COMPACT_ATOMS: atom_id res chain seq x y z
N MET A 1 39.02 8.00 7.76
CA MET A 1 39.22 6.92 6.77
C MET A 1 37.83 6.54 6.31
N ALA A 2 37.54 6.79 5.04
CA ALA A 2 36.21 6.61 4.46
C ALA A 2 36.02 5.14 4.12
N ASP A 3 35.07 4.48 4.78
CA ASP A 3 34.59 3.17 4.35
C ASP A 3 33.64 3.36 3.16
N THR A 4 34.24 3.41 1.98
CA THR A 4 33.53 3.19 0.71
C THR A 4 33.19 1.70 0.60
N CYS A 5 31.94 1.34 0.88
CA CYS A 5 31.41 0.02 0.56
C CYS A 5 30.88 -0.01 -0.88
N ALA A 6 31.33 -1.00 -1.63
CA ALA A 6 31.12 -1.15 -3.06
C ALA A 6 29.68 -1.61 -3.38
N ALA A 7 28.94 -0.78 -4.11
CA ALA A 7 28.06 -1.24 -5.17
C ALA A 7 28.74 -0.86 -6.50
N GLY A 8 28.91 -1.84 -7.40
CA GLY A 8 29.58 -1.65 -8.68
C GLY A 8 29.00 -0.47 -9.47
N ASN A 9 29.91 0.29 -10.09
CA ASN A 9 29.66 1.44 -10.98
C ASN A 9 29.26 2.77 -10.34
N GLY A 10 29.99 3.28 -9.33
CA GLY A 10 30.24 4.72 -9.13
C GLY A 10 29.05 5.69 -9.05
N SER A 11 27.80 5.20 -9.01
CA SER A 11 26.59 6.00 -8.99
C SER A 11 26.06 6.06 -7.57
N VAL A 12 25.80 7.29 -7.12
CA VAL A 12 25.20 7.57 -5.82
C VAL A 12 23.82 6.92 -5.73
N CYS A 13 23.51 6.28 -4.60
CA CYS A 13 22.18 5.70 -4.38
C CYS A 13 21.11 6.78 -4.51
N TRP A 14 20.14 6.58 -5.41
CA TRP A 14 19.10 7.57 -5.72
C TRP A 14 18.12 7.82 -4.56
N LEU A 15 18.00 6.87 -3.63
CA LEU A 15 17.09 6.99 -2.49
C LEU A 15 17.71 7.79 -1.34
N CYS A 16 18.99 7.59 -1.03
CA CYS A 16 19.65 8.30 0.08
C CYS A 16 20.59 9.42 -0.37
N GLU A 17 20.81 9.61 -1.68
CA GLU A 17 21.78 10.55 -2.25
C GLU A 17 23.19 10.44 -1.62
N GLY A 18 23.54 9.28 -1.06
CA GLY A 18 24.81 9.08 -0.37
C GLY A 18 24.91 9.70 1.04
N ARG A 19 23.80 10.18 1.62
CA ARG A 19 23.79 10.83 2.95
C ARG A 19 23.75 9.87 4.13
N ASP A 20 23.11 8.71 3.99
CA ASP A 20 23.07 7.69 5.05
C ASP A 20 22.88 6.27 4.49
N SER A 21 23.99 5.59 4.20
CA SER A 21 23.97 4.22 3.67
C SER A 21 23.52 3.17 4.69
N ALA A 22 23.56 3.46 5.99
CA ALA A 22 23.17 2.53 7.04
C ALA A 22 21.65 2.45 7.27
N ALA A 23 20.92 3.56 7.05
CA ALA A 23 19.46 3.64 7.14
C ALA A 23 18.76 3.44 5.79
N CYS A 24 19.52 3.51 4.69
CA CYS A 24 19.05 3.25 3.34
C CYS A 24 18.61 1.78 3.19
N VAL A 25 17.32 1.54 2.95
CA VAL A 25 16.74 0.19 2.75
C VAL A 25 17.42 -0.59 1.61
N ILE A 26 18.01 0.11 0.63
CA ILE A 26 18.74 -0.49 -0.51
C ILE A 26 20.22 -0.78 -0.16
N CYS A 27 20.81 -0.01 0.75
CA CYS A 27 22.25 0.04 0.99
C CYS A 27 22.67 -0.55 2.35
N GLY A 28 21.73 -0.64 3.28
CA GLY A 28 21.96 -1.02 4.68
C GLY A 28 22.10 -2.53 4.87
N PRO A 29 22.80 -2.99 5.93
CA PRO A 29 22.98 -4.40 6.20
C PRO A 29 21.67 -5.07 6.64
N VAL A 30 21.43 -6.29 6.14
CA VAL A 30 20.29 -7.13 6.54
C VAL A 30 20.50 -7.59 7.99
N ALA A 31 19.57 -7.27 8.88
CA ALA A 31 19.67 -7.61 10.29
C ALA A 31 19.66 -9.13 10.52
N SER A 32 20.71 -9.66 11.15
CA SER A 32 20.82 -11.05 11.57
C SER A 32 19.98 -11.32 12.81
N THR A 33 19.10 -12.32 12.75
CA THR A 33 18.33 -12.82 13.90
C THR A 33 19.23 -13.50 14.92
N CYS A 34 19.35 -12.92 16.12
CA CYS A 34 20.01 -13.55 17.27
C CYS A 34 18.92 -14.07 18.21
N GLY A 35 18.85 -15.40 18.36
CA GLY A 35 18.01 -16.04 19.35
C GLY A 35 18.69 -16.08 20.72
N GLN A 36 17.95 -15.76 21.77
CA GLN A 36 18.10 -16.37 23.09
C GLN A 36 16.74 -16.46 23.79
N THR A 37 16.57 -17.58 24.49
CA THR A 37 15.39 -18.05 25.21
C THR A 37 15.45 -17.73 26.71
N SER A 38 14.25 -17.72 27.30
CA SER A 38 13.88 -18.20 28.65
C SER A 38 13.72 -17.21 29.82
N ALA A 39 12.59 -17.45 30.51
CA ALA A 39 12.19 -17.07 31.87
C ALA A 39 11.64 -15.63 32.04
N PHE A 40 10.54 -15.36 32.75
CA PHE A 40 9.93 -16.05 33.89
C PHE A 40 8.40 -15.78 33.90
N VAL A 41 7.61 -16.82 34.15
CA VAL A 41 6.14 -16.74 34.32
C VAL A 41 5.84 -16.46 35.80
N GLY A 42 4.91 -15.54 36.08
CA GLY A 42 4.09 -15.54 37.29
C GLY A 42 4.52 -14.65 38.46
N GLN A 43 4.20 -13.36 38.38
CA GLN A 43 4.07 -12.37 39.46
C GLN A 43 3.53 -11.12 38.71
N ASP A 44 2.24 -10.93 38.48
CA ASP A 44 1.28 -10.53 39.49
C ASP A 44 -0.17 -10.83 39.03
N GLY A 45 -0.80 -11.78 39.72
CA GLY A 45 -2.18 -11.71 40.22
C GLY A 45 -3.32 -11.22 39.34
N TRP A 46 -3.63 -11.89 38.22
CA TRP A 46 -5.01 -12.05 37.72
C TRP A 46 -5.15 -13.42 37.05
N ALA A 47 -5.32 -14.47 37.85
CA ALA A 47 -5.88 -15.72 37.35
C ALA A 47 -7.40 -15.58 37.46
N CYS A 48 -8.07 -15.30 36.34
CA CYS A 48 -9.51 -15.52 36.26
C CYS A 48 -9.75 -17.02 36.13
N ASP A 49 -10.45 -17.56 37.12
CA ASP A 49 -10.87 -18.95 37.18
C ASP A 49 -11.73 -19.29 35.96
N ASP A 50 -11.39 -20.38 35.29
CA ASP A 50 -11.96 -20.81 34.00
C ASP A 50 -13.30 -21.52 34.23
N SER A 51 -14.17 -20.94 35.06
CA SER A 51 -15.52 -21.44 35.31
C SER A 51 -16.50 -20.75 34.37
N ARG A 52 -16.85 -21.46 33.29
CA ARG A 52 -18.00 -21.17 32.41
C ARG A 52 -19.27 -21.07 33.24
N ASP A 53 -19.72 -19.86 33.55
CA ASP A 53 -21.03 -19.60 34.15
C ASP A 53 -21.94 -18.98 33.09
N GLU A 54 -22.84 -19.80 32.51
CA GLU A 54 -23.75 -19.47 31.40
C GLU A 54 -24.85 -18.43 31.76
N ARG A 55 -24.73 -17.75 32.90
CA ARG A 55 -25.72 -16.80 33.42
C ARG A 55 -25.38 -15.32 33.20
N PHE A 56 -24.17 -15.02 32.74
CA PHE A 56 -23.78 -13.67 32.34
C PHE A 56 -23.49 -13.67 30.84
N GLY A 57 -24.43 -13.15 30.05
CA GLY A 57 -24.28 -13.05 28.59
C GLY A 57 -22.99 -12.32 28.21
N ASN A 58 -22.28 -12.89 27.22
CA ASN A 58 -21.10 -12.37 26.51
C ASN A 58 -20.59 -11.00 26.97
N TRP A 59 -19.74 -10.97 28.00
CA TRP A 59 -18.92 -9.81 28.29
C TRP A 59 -17.75 -9.77 27.30
N THR A 60 -17.92 -9.01 26.22
CA THR A 60 -16.81 -8.60 25.34
C THR A 60 -16.55 -7.12 25.60
N CYS A 61 -15.73 -6.81 26.61
CA CYS A 61 -15.11 -5.50 26.67
C CYS A 61 -13.75 -5.61 25.97
N SER A 62 -13.79 -5.82 24.65
CA SER A 62 -12.60 -5.64 23.81
C SER A 62 -12.17 -4.17 23.94
N SER A 63 -10.89 -3.91 24.19
CA SER A 63 -10.41 -2.52 24.18
C SER A 63 -10.74 -1.87 22.82
N VAL A 64 -10.76 -0.54 22.74
CA VAL A 64 -11.00 0.15 21.47
C VAL A 64 -9.94 -0.25 20.42
N GLU A 65 -8.73 -0.55 20.87
CA GLU A 65 -7.66 -1.10 20.03
C GLU A 65 -8.04 -2.48 19.50
N ASP A 66 -8.47 -3.41 20.37
CA ASP A 66 -8.88 -4.76 19.97
C ASP A 66 -10.06 -4.73 18.99
N ALA A 67 -11.03 -3.84 19.23
CA ALA A 67 -12.18 -3.68 18.34
C ALA A 67 -11.76 -3.20 16.94
N ASN A 68 -10.83 -2.23 16.87
CA ASN A 68 -10.31 -1.73 15.60
C ASN A 68 -9.39 -2.75 14.90
N LEU A 69 -8.56 -3.48 15.65
CA LEU A 69 -7.77 -4.59 15.11
C LEU A 69 -8.66 -5.69 14.52
N GLN A 70 -9.79 -5.99 15.16
CA GLN A 70 -10.75 -6.94 14.63
C GLN A 70 -11.37 -6.42 13.32
N LEU A 71 -11.74 -5.13 13.24
CA LEU A 71 -12.25 -4.54 11.99
C LEU A 71 -11.24 -4.64 10.84
N LEU A 72 -9.94 -4.43 11.13
CA LEU A 72 -8.88 -4.56 10.13
C LEU A 72 -8.63 -6.02 9.72
N SER A 73 -8.67 -6.95 10.68
CA SER A 73 -8.57 -8.38 10.41
C SER A 73 -9.75 -8.90 9.58
N ASP A 74 -10.96 -8.42 9.87
CA ASP A 74 -12.15 -8.72 9.07
C ASP A 74 -12.03 -8.13 7.66
N SER A 75 -11.48 -6.91 7.53
CA SER A 75 -11.20 -6.29 6.23
C SER A 75 -10.23 -7.14 5.40
N GLU A 76 -9.14 -7.63 6.00
CA GLU A 76 -8.20 -8.53 5.32
C GLU A 76 -8.88 -9.80 4.84
N ALA A 77 -9.65 -10.46 5.72
CA ALA A 77 -10.35 -11.68 5.38
C ALA A 77 -11.36 -11.48 4.23
N LEU A 78 -12.00 -10.32 4.16
CA LEU A 78 -12.89 -9.95 3.06
C LEU A 78 -12.12 -9.70 1.75
N LEU A 79 -10.96 -9.04 1.80
CA LEU A 79 -10.09 -8.88 0.63
C LEU A 79 -9.65 -10.22 0.04
N GLN A 80 -9.25 -11.16 0.90
CA GLN A 80 -8.84 -12.51 0.49
C GLN A 80 -9.99 -13.31 -0.14
N ARG A 81 -11.24 -13.04 0.29
CA ARG A 81 -12.46 -13.63 -0.30
C ARG A 81 -12.91 -12.94 -1.59
N GLY A 82 -12.31 -11.80 -1.95
CA GLY A 82 -12.67 -11.02 -3.13
C GLY A 82 -13.81 -10.01 -2.93
N ASP A 83 -14.27 -9.78 -1.70
CA ASP A 83 -15.29 -8.76 -1.40
C ASP A 83 -14.64 -7.43 -1.02
N ALA A 84 -14.13 -6.73 -2.03
CA ALA A 84 -13.41 -5.48 -1.82
C ALA A 84 -14.31 -4.33 -1.34
N SER A 85 -15.62 -4.38 -1.61
CA SER A 85 -16.56 -3.36 -1.14
C SER A 85 -16.78 -3.48 0.36
N ALA A 86 -17.08 -4.69 0.86
CA ALA A 86 -17.22 -4.93 2.29
C ALA A 86 -15.89 -4.71 3.04
N ALA A 87 -14.77 -5.12 2.44
CA ALA A 87 -13.45 -4.85 3.02
C ALA A 87 -13.19 -3.35 3.20
N PHE A 88 -13.51 -2.55 2.18
CA PHE A 88 -13.39 -1.09 2.24
C PHE A 88 -14.25 -0.51 3.37
N GLU A 89 -15.50 -0.96 3.52
CA GLU A 89 -16.39 -0.50 4.59
C GLU A 89 -15.87 -0.82 5.98
N ARG A 90 -15.25 -2.00 6.19
CA ARG A 90 -14.64 -2.36 7.48
C ARG A 90 -13.42 -1.50 7.80
N ALA A 91 -12.55 -1.27 6.83
CA ALA A 91 -11.41 -0.39 7.00
C ALA A 91 -11.85 1.07 7.22
N GLU A 92 -12.93 1.51 6.57
CA GLU A 92 -13.53 2.82 6.80
C GLU A 92 -14.16 2.96 8.21
N GLN A 93 -14.82 1.92 8.72
CA GLN A 93 -15.32 1.89 10.10
C GLN A 93 -14.18 2.09 11.10
N CYS A 94 -13.03 1.42 10.87
CA CYS A 94 -11.84 1.62 11.68
C CYS A 94 -11.33 3.07 11.60
N CYS A 95 -11.17 3.61 10.39
CA CYS A 95 -10.70 4.99 10.20
C CYS A 95 -11.60 6.00 10.92
N ARG A 96 -12.92 5.89 10.76
CA ARG A 96 -13.88 6.78 11.42
C ARG A 96 -13.82 6.67 12.93
N SER A 97 -13.77 5.45 13.46
CA SER A 97 -13.64 5.23 14.92
C SER A 97 -12.39 5.89 15.48
N MET A 98 -11.27 5.84 14.76
CA MET A 98 -10.00 6.42 15.19
C MET A 98 -9.95 7.94 14.99
N GLU A 99 -10.47 8.45 13.87
CA GLU A 99 -10.62 9.89 13.62
C GLU A 99 -11.52 10.55 14.66
N ASP A 100 -12.67 9.95 14.99
CA ASP A 100 -13.59 10.46 16.02
C ASP A 100 -12.92 10.53 17.39
N ARG A 101 -12.04 9.58 17.70
CA ARG A 101 -11.31 9.56 18.97
C ARG A 101 -10.22 10.61 19.03
N LEU A 102 -9.39 10.69 17.99
CA LEU A 102 -8.27 11.64 17.90
C LEU A 102 -8.72 13.10 17.73
N SER A 103 -9.97 13.32 17.35
CA SER A 103 -10.59 14.65 17.25
C SER A 103 -11.35 15.06 18.53
N GLY A 104 -11.52 14.17 19.50
CA GLY A 104 -12.29 14.42 20.72
C GLY A 104 -13.82 14.35 20.52
N GLY A 105 -14.29 13.54 19.57
CA GLY A 105 -15.71 13.25 19.34
C GLY A 105 -16.41 14.16 18.32
N GLY A 106 -15.69 14.75 17.35
CA GLY A 106 -16.29 15.64 16.35
C GLY A 106 -15.42 15.92 15.12
N ARG A 107 -15.91 16.70 14.16
CA ARG A 107 -15.17 17.06 12.91
C ARG A 107 -14.07 18.11 13.15
N GLY A 108 -13.27 17.95 14.21
CA GLY A 108 -12.12 18.79 14.53
C GLY A 108 -10.83 18.28 13.86
N PRO A 109 -9.75 19.08 13.86
CA PRO A 109 -8.44 18.61 13.44
C PRO A 109 -7.96 17.46 14.35
N LEU A 110 -7.21 16.52 13.79
CA LEU A 110 -6.63 15.40 14.53
C LEU A 110 -5.57 15.91 15.52
N ARG A 111 -5.65 15.46 16.77
CA ARG A 111 -4.74 15.84 17.85
C ARG A 111 -3.65 14.77 18.04
N TYR A 112 -2.69 14.75 17.12
CA TYR A 112 -1.62 13.73 17.14
C TYR A 112 -0.81 13.73 18.44
N GLN A 113 -0.60 14.90 19.05
CA GLN A 113 0.15 15.04 20.32
C GLN A 113 -0.57 14.44 21.54
N GLU A 114 -1.89 14.25 21.46
CA GLU A 114 -2.71 13.68 22.52
C GLU A 114 -3.00 12.18 22.28
N ALA A 115 -2.49 11.62 21.17
CA ALA A 115 -2.72 10.24 20.80
C ALA A 115 -2.05 9.28 21.79
N LYS A 116 -2.79 8.25 22.20
CA LYS A 116 -2.21 7.16 22.99
C LYS A 116 -1.39 6.24 22.08
N PRO A 117 -0.40 5.52 22.64
CA PRO A 117 0.35 4.51 21.89
C PRO A 117 -0.60 3.54 21.17
N GLY A 118 -0.38 3.31 19.88
CA GLY A 118 -1.21 2.42 19.06
C GLY A 118 -2.34 3.12 18.30
N GLU A 119 -2.78 4.31 18.71
CA GLU A 119 -3.92 4.98 18.06
C GLU A 119 -3.57 5.51 16.66
N LEU A 120 -2.37 6.07 16.50
CA LEU A 120 -1.91 6.55 15.20
C LEU A 120 -1.59 5.38 14.27
N GLU A 121 -1.00 4.32 14.82
CA GLU A 121 -0.63 3.11 14.11
C GLU A 121 -1.85 2.38 13.57
N LEU A 122 -2.92 2.26 14.36
CA LEU A 122 -4.19 1.68 13.90
C LEU A 122 -4.87 2.53 12.83
N LEU A 123 -4.86 3.86 12.97
CA LEU A 123 -5.40 4.74 11.93
C LEU A 123 -4.57 4.63 10.63
N CYS A 124 -3.25 4.61 10.74
CA CYS A 124 -2.33 4.43 9.62
C CYS A 124 -2.60 3.10 8.88
N LEU A 125 -2.72 1.99 9.63
CA LEU A 125 -3.05 0.68 9.07
C LEU A 125 -4.46 0.64 8.47
N GLY A 126 -5.41 1.39 9.04
CA GLY A 126 -6.74 1.59 8.47
C GLY A 126 -6.71 2.23 7.09
N TRP A 127 -5.91 3.28 6.89
CA TRP A 127 -5.71 3.87 5.57
C TRP A 127 -5.03 2.92 4.60
N ALA A 128 -4.00 2.18 5.04
CA ALA A 128 -3.35 1.16 4.22
C ALA A 128 -4.35 0.09 3.71
N GLN A 129 -5.25 -0.37 4.59
CA GLN A 129 -6.29 -1.33 4.21
C GLN A 129 -7.33 -0.75 3.24
N ARG A 130 -7.75 0.50 3.45
CA ARG A 130 -8.63 1.20 2.49
C ARG A 130 -7.98 1.37 1.12
N ILE A 131 -6.68 1.64 1.07
CA ILE A 131 -5.91 1.75 -0.18
C ILE A 131 -5.91 0.42 -0.93
N ARG A 132 -5.65 -0.70 -0.22
CA ARG A 132 -5.71 -2.06 -0.81
C ARG A 132 -7.09 -2.41 -1.33
N ALA A 133 -8.15 -2.10 -0.58
CA ALA A 133 -9.51 -2.30 -1.05
C ALA A 133 -9.85 -1.43 -2.28
N SER A 134 -9.37 -0.18 -2.30
CA SER A 134 -9.54 0.74 -3.43
C SER A 134 -8.79 0.26 -4.68
N LEU A 135 -7.62 -0.36 -4.52
CA LEU A 135 -6.84 -0.96 -5.59
C LEU A 135 -7.63 -2.06 -6.31
N VAL A 136 -8.26 -2.98 -5.56
CA VAL A 136 -9.12 -4.04 -6.12
C VAL A 136 -10.33 -3.46 -6.84
N ARG A 137 -10.94 -2.42 -6.25
CA ARG A 137 -12.08 -1.70 -6.84
C ARG A 137 -11.71 -0.82 -8.03
N GLN A 138 -10.41 -0.71 -8.36
CA GLN A 138 -9.87 0.16 -9.40
C GLN A 138 -10.25 1.65 -9.21
N ASN A 139 -10.46 2.07 -7.95
CA ASN A 139 -10.81 3.45 -7.61
C ASN A 139 -9.56 4.25 -7.23
N TYR A 140 -8.81 4.68 -8.25
CA TYR A 140 -7.53 5.36 -8.05
C TYR A 140 -7.65 6.75 -7.43
N SER A 141 -8.76 7.46 -7.65
CA SER A 141 -8.95 8.79 -7.03
C SER A 141 -9.07 8.70 -5.51
N SER A 142 -9.87 7.75 -5.00
CA SER A 142 -9.95 7.48 -3.57
C SER A 142 -8.61 7.01 -3.01
N MET A 143 -7.89 6.19 -3.78
CA MET A 143 -6.59 5.65 -3.39
C MET A 143 -5.54 6.76 -3.21
N VAL A 144 -5.50 7.75 -4.11
CA VAL A 144 -4.58 8.89 -4.03
C VAL A 144 -4.88 9.76 -2.80
N GLU A 145 -6.16 10.05 -2.52
CA GLU A 145 -6.53 10.83 -1.33
C GLU A 145 -6.23 10.08 -0.03
N ASP A 146 -6.51 8.78 0.03
CA ASP A 146 -6.20 7.95 1.19
C ASP A 146 -4.68 7.81 1.38
N THR A 147 -3.88 7.75 0.30
CA THR A 147 -2.40 7.74 0.38
C THR A 147 -1.86 9.02 1.00
N LYS A 148 -2.39 10.19 0.63
CA LYS A 148 -1.95 11.46 1.23
C LYS A 148 -2.18 11.51 2.74
N LYS A 149 -3.28 10.91 3.21
CA LYS A 149 -3.57 10.79 4.65
C LYS A 149 -2.63 9.79 5.32
N PHE A 150 -2.40 8.65 4.67
CA PHE A 150 -1.45 7.63 5.11
C PHE A 150 -0.05 8.20 5.27
N SER A 151 0.53 8.84 4.24
CA SER A 151 1.91 9.35 4.29
C SER A 151 2.12 10.36 5.41
N ARG A 152 1.17 11.26 5.66
CA ARG A 152 1.24 12.20 6.79
C ARG A 152 1.30 11.48 8.13
N LEU A 153 0.47 10.46 8.33
CA LEU A 153 0.47 9.67 9.57
C LEU A 153 1.74 8.83 9.70
N HIS A 154 2.18 8.23 8.61
CA HIS A 154 3.38 7.40 8.57
C HIS A 154 4.64 8.22 8.91
N GLU A 155 4.76 9.43 8.35
CA GLU A 155 5.84 10.37 8.70
C GLU A 155 5.84 10.75 10.19
N GLU A 156 4.68 10.99 10.78
CA GLU A 156 4.56 11.29 12.22
C GLU A 156 4.96 10.09 13.10
N ILE A 157 4.55 8.87 12.73
CA ILE A 157 4.90 7.64 13.46
C ILE A 157 6.41 7.37 13.39
N VAL A 158 6.99 7.45 12.18
CA VAL A 158 8.42 7.23 11.97
C VAL A 158 9.25 8.34 12.62
N GLY A 159 8.81 9.59 12.52
CA GLY A 159 9.44 10.74 13.18
C GLY A 159 9.36 10.69 14.71
N GLY A 160 8.34 10.02 15.26
CA GLY A 160 8.15 9.77 16.69
C GLY A 160 9.07 8.70 17.28
N GLY A 161 9.75 7.89 16.46
CA GLY A 161 10.88 7.05 16.87
C GLY A 161 10.58 5.58 17.20
N GLU A 162 9.33 5.09 17.12
CA GLU A 162 9.01 3.68 17.38
C GLU A 162 7.93 3.12 16.41
N PRO A 163 8.30 2.75 15.15
CA PRO A 163 7.36 2.11 14.22
C PRO A 163 7.06 0.65 14.57
N ASP A 164 7.61 0.10 15.65
CA ASP A 164 7.48 -1.31 16.03
C ASP A 164 6.03 -1.72 16.29
N LEU A 165 5.22 -0.83 16.86
CA LEU A 165 3.79 -1.07 17.07
C LEU A 165 3.03 -1.18 15.75
N LEU A 166 3.36 -0.34 14.77
CA LEU A 166 2.76 -0.38 13.44
C LEU A 166 3.04 -1.72 12.76
N HIS A 167 4.30 -2.17 12.75
CA HIS A 167 4.70 -3.46 12.19
C HIS A 167 4.07 -4.64 12.96
N LYS A 168 3.91 -4.52 14.28
CA LYS A 168 3.24 -5.53 15.10
C LYS A 168 1.77 -5.69 14.69
N PHE A 169 1.04 -4.58 14.56
CA PHE A 169 -0.36 -4.59 14.13
C PHE A 169 -0.51 -5.05 12.68
N GLU A 170 0.37 -4.60 11.80
CA GLU A 170 0.42 -5.07 10.42
C GLU A 170 0.58 -6.59 10.35
N LYS A 171 1.59 -7.14 11.03
CA LYS A 171 1.83 -8.58 11.05
C LYS A 171 0.63 -9.37 11.59
N GLN A 172 -0.12 -8.81 12.53
CA GLN A 172 -1.33 -9.42 13.05
C GLN A 172 -2.47 -9.42 12.04
N VAL A 173 -2.60 -8.37 11.23
CA VAL A 173 -3.70 -8.20 10.27
C VAL A 173 -3.39 -8.87 8.92
N THR A 174 -2.28 -8.51 8.29
CA THR A 174 -1.94 -8.92 6.91
C THR A 174 -1.02 -10.13 6.87
N GLY A 175 -0.18 -10.30 7.89
CA GLY A 175 0.91 -11.29 7.89
C GLY A 175 2.06 -10.97 6.92
N ALA A 176 2.05 -9.81 6.25
CA ALA A 176 3.02 -9.40 5.24
C ALA A 176 3.39 -7.90 5.37
N SER A 177 4.56 -7.51 4.85
CA SER A 177 5.00 -6.10 4.79
C SER A 177 4.24 -5.37 3.68
N VAL A 178 3.19 -4.66 4.07
CA VAL A 178 2.26 -3.94 3.21
C VAL A 178 2.49 -2.43 3.29
N VAL A 179 2.67 -1.90 4.50
CA VAL A 179 2.82 -0.48 4.85
C VAL A 179 3.94 0.16 4.05
N ASP A 180 5.10 -0.49 3.94
CA ASP A 180 6.27 -0.01 3.19
C ASP A 180 6.00 0.24 1.69
N HIS A 181 4.98 -0.41 1.14
CA HIS A 181 4.67 -0.36 -0.28
C HIS A 181 3.46 0.53 -0.61
N VAL A 182 2.75 1.03 0.41
CA VAL A 182 1.55 1.86 0.23
C VAL A 182 1.85 3.14 -0.54
N GLU A 183 2.96 3.82 -0.24
CA GLU A 183 3.33 5.07 -0.91
C GLU A 183 3.65 4.86 -2.38
N VAL A 184 4.35 3.76 -2.70
CA VAL A 184 4.67 3.37 -4.08
C VAL A 184 3.38 3.08 -4.85
N LEU A 185 2.41 2.39 -4.22
CA LEU A 185 1.11 2.15 -4.82
C LEU A 185 0.36 3.44 -5.08
N GLY A 186 0.30 4.34 -4.10
CA GLY A 186 -0.37 5.64 -4.23
C GLY A 186 0.22 6.49 -5.35
N ALA A 187 1.55 6.59 -5.42
CA ALA A 187 2.24 7.29 -6.49
C ALA A 187 1.96 6.67 -7.87
N ALA A 188 1.98 5.34 -7.96
CA ALA A 188 1.66 4.65 -9.22
C ALA A 188 0.20 4.84 -9.65
N ALA A 189 -0.75 4.85 -8.71
CA ALA A 189 -2.17 5.13 -8.99
C ALA A 189 -2.38 6.58 -9.41
N GLU A 190 -1.67 7.53 -8.81
CA GLU A 190 -1.70 8.93 -9.24
C GLU A 190 -1.20 9.06 -10.68
N LEU A 191 -0.03 8.46 -10.99
CA LEU A 191 0.51 8.45 -12.35
C LEU A 191 -0.44 7.77 -13.33
N ALA A 192 -1.09 6.67 -12.95
CA ALA A 192 -2.09 6.00 -13.78
C ALA A 192 -3.29 6.90 -14.08
N SER A 193 -3.84 7.60 -13.08
CA SER A 193 -4.93 8.56 -13.26
C SER A 193 -4.50 9.72 -14.18
N GLN A 194 -3.33 10.29 -13.92
CA GLN A 194 -2.82 11.39 -14.73
C GLN A 194 -2.51 10.97 -16.18
N CYS A 195 -2.03 9.74 -16.41
CA CYS A 195 -1.79 9.23 -17.76
C CYS A 195 -3.11 9.11 -18.54
N ARG A 196 -4.15 8.56 -17.91
CA ARG A 196 -5.50 8.48 -18.52
C ARG A 196 -6.06 9.86 -18.85
N ASP A 197 -5.93 10.83 -17.94
CA ASP A 197 -6.42 12.19 -18.18
C ASP A 197 -5.68 12.89 -19.33
N ARG A 198 -4.36 12.68 -19.46
CA ARG A 198 -3.55 13.27 -20.55
C ARG A 198 -3.90 12.65 -21.90
N VAL A 199 -4.05 11.33 -21.92
CA VAL A 199 -4.56 10.57 -23.06
C VAL A 199 -5.92 11.11 -23.51
N ALA A 200 -6.87 11.25 -22.58
CA ALA A 200 -8.22 11.71 -22.89
C ALA A 200 -8.26 13.14 -23.46
N ARG A 201 -7.28 13.97 -23.09
CA ARG A 201 -7.14 15.35 -23.59
C ARG A 201 -6.29 15.46 -24.85
N GLY A 202 -5.66 14.37 -25.32
CA GLY A 202 -4.84 14.34 -26.52
C GLY A 202 -3.48 15.05 -26.39
N TYR A 203 -2.88 15.10 -25.19
CA TYR A 203 -1.62 15.81 -24.96
C TYR A 203 -0.45 14.90 -24.57
N ALA A 204 0.69 15.17 -25.21
CA ALA A 204 2.05 14.82 -24.78
C ALA A 204 2.34 13.33 -24.54
N PRO A 205 2.32 12.47 -25.59
CA PRO A 205 2.64 11.05 -25.49
C PRO A 205 4.00 10.78 -24.82
N LYS A 206 5.00 11.64 -25.05
CA LYS A 206 6.32 11.51 -24.37
C LYS A 206 6.23 11.61 -22.84
N ILE A 207 5.35 12.45 -22.30
CA ILE A 207 5.16 12.59 -20.85
C ILE A 207 4.41 11.37 -20.32
N VAL A 208 3.39 10.89 -21.05
CA VAL A 208 2.67 9.66 -20.69
C VAL A 208 3.63 8.46 -20.67
N LEU A 209 4.53 8.34 -21.65
CA LEU A 209 5.55 7.31 -21.67
C LEU A 209 6.48 7.37 -20.45
N ASP A 210 6.98 8.56 -20.11
CA ASP A 210 7.86 8.75 -18.96
C ASP A 210 7.16 8.37 -17.64
N HIS A 211 5.96 8.90 -17.42
CA HIS A 211 5.17 8.65 -16.22
C HIS A 211 4.75 7.18 -16.09
N ALA A 212 4.24 6.58 -17.15
CA ALA A 212 3.85 5.17 -17.15
C ALA A 212 5.07 4.26 -16.94
N SER A 213 6.23 4.59 -17.53
CA SER A 213 7.46 3.80 -17.33
C SER A 213 7.97 3.87 -15.90
N LYS A 214 7.94 5.05 -15.28
CA LYS A 214 8.27 5.23 -13.86
C LYS A 214 7.34 4.42 -12.96
N ALA A 215 6.03 4.48 -13.21
CA ALA A 215 5.04 3.73 -12.44
C ALA A 215 5.24 2.21 -12.59
N VAL A 216 5.44 1.71 -13.83
CA VAL A 216 5.70 0.27 -14.06
C VAL A 216 6.98 -0.19 -13.36
N ALA A 217 8.06 0.59 -13.41
CA ALA A 217 9.32 0.27 -12.74
C ALA A 217 9.15 0.24 -11.21
N GLY A 218 8.47 1.24 -10.64
CA GLY A 218 8.19 1.31 -9.21
C GLY A 218 7.32 0.17 -8.69
N LEU A 219 6.39 -0.34 -9.52
CA LEU A 219 5.55 -1.48 -9.18
C LEU A 219 6.26 -2.83 -9.36
N GLN A 220 7.38 -2.93 -10.08
CA GLN A 220 8.06 -4.21 -10.35
C GLN A 220 8.47 -5.00 -9.09
N PRO A 221 9.04 -4.41 -8.03
CA PRO A 221 9.43 -5.15 -6.83
C PRO A 221 8.25 -5.64 -5.98
N LEU A 222 7.04 -5.12 -6.18
CA LEU A 222 5.90 -5.44 -5.33
C LEU A 222 5.36 -6.86 -5.62
N PRO A 223 5.23 -7.72 -4.59
CA PRO A 223 4.68 -9.06 -4.76
C PRO A 223 3.18 -8.97 -5.08
N GLY A 224 2.75 -9.72 -6.10
CA GLY A 224 1.33 -9.75 -6.50
C GLY A 224 0.40 -10.44 -5.49
N SER A 225 0.95 -11.29 -4.61
CA SER A 225 0.19 -11.99 -3.57
C SER A 225 -0.37 -11.06 -2.51
N ASP A 226 0.40 -10.03 -2.16
CA ASP A 226 0.12 -9.19 -0.98
C ASP A 226 -0.82 -8.04 -1.35
N PHE A 227 -0.94 -7.76 -2.65
CA PHE A 227 -1.74 -6.69 -3.22
C PHE A 227 -2.73 -7.21 -4.26
N PRO A 228 -3.89 -7.71 -3.81
CA PRO A 228 -5.02 -7.96 -4.70
C PRO A 228 -5.32 -6.71 -5.55
N GLY A 229 -5.48 -6.87 -6.86
CA GLY A 229 -5.71 -5.75 -7.79
C GLY A 229 -4.45 -5.10 -8.39
N LEU A 230 -3.24 -5.45 -7.91
CA LEU A 230 -1.98 -4.92 -8.48
C LEU A 230 -1.82 -5.27 -9.97
N SER A 231 -2.24 -6.47 -10.39
CA SER A 231 -2.23 -6.87 -11.80
C SER A 231 -3.09 -5.94 -12.67
N SER A 232 -4.25 -5.51 -12.17
CA SER A 232 -5.12 -4.57 -12.91
C SER A 232 -4.45 -3.19 -13.07
N LEU A 233 -3.83 -2.67 -11.99
CA LEU A 233 -3.08 -1.41 -12.08
C LEU A 233 -1.91 -1.51 -13.08
N ARG A 234 -1.14 -2.62 -13.05
CA ARG A 234 -0.08 -2.88 -14.03
C ARG A 234 -0.63 -2.94 -15.46
N ALA A 235 -1.75 -3.64 -15.67
CA ALA A 235 -2.39 -3.73 -16.97
C ALA A 235 -2.76 -2.35 -17.51
N HIS A 236 -3.37 -1.50 -16.67
CA HIS A 236 -3.76 -0.14 -17.04
C HIS A 236 -2.58 0.77 -17.37
N LEU A 237 -1.48 0.68 -16.63
CA LEU A 237 -0.26 1.42 -16.93
C LEU A 237 0.37 0.99 -18.26
N HIS A 238 0.39 -0.32 -18.53
CA HIS A 238 0.84 -0.84 -19.82
C HIS A 238 -0.06 -0.38 -20.97
N VAL A 239 -1.38 -0.33 -20.78
CA VAL A 239 -2.31 0.23 -21.78
C VAL A 239 -2.02 1.70 -22.05
N SER A 240 -1.86 2.53 -21.02
CA SER A 240 -1.50 3.94 -21.21
C SER A 240 -0.16 4.12 -21.93
N ARG A 241 0.82 3.25 -21.65
CA ARG A 241 2.11 3.27 -22.32
C ARG A 241 2.01 2.79 -23.78
N ALA A 242 1.25 1.73 -24.05
CA ALA A 242 0.99 1.22 -25.40
C ALA A 242 0.33 2.29 -26.27
N GLN A 243 -0.68 2.99 -25.74
CA GLN A 243 -1.30 4.11 -26.42
C GLN A 243 -0.31 5.20 -26.80
N ALA A 244 0.52 5.63 -25.84
CA ALA A 244 1.50 6.68 -26.11
C ALA A 244 2.58 6.24 -27.12
N HIS A 245 2.90 4.94 -27.19
CA HIS A 245 3.72 4.39 -28.27
C HIS A 245 3.01 4.43 -29.63
N LEU A 246 1.71 4.12 -29.70
CA LEU A 246 0.92 4.21 -30.94
C LEU A 246 0.83 5.65 -31.46
N GLU A 247 0.61 6.63 -30.56
CA GLU A 247 0.62 8.06 -30.90
C GLU A 247 1.97 8.56 -31.43
N LEU A 248 3.05 7.83 -31.16
CA LEU A 248 4.40 8.12 -31.65
C LEU A 248 4.82 7.19 -32.80
N GLU A 249 3.91 6.37 -33.33
CA GLU A 249 4.17 5.38 -34.38
C GLU A 249 5.27 4.37 -34.01
N LEU A 250 5.45 4.13 -32.71
CA LEU A 250 6.38 3.15 -32.16
C LEU A 250 5.71 1.77 -32.05
N TRP A 251 5.35 1.21 -33.21
CA TRP A 251 4.49 0.02 -33.33
C TRP A 251 5.00 -1.20 -32.56
N LYS A 252 6.31 -1.46 -32.58
CA LYS A 252 6.91 -2.60 -31.89
C LYS A 252 6.74 -2.49 -30.37
N GLN A 253 7.05 -1.32 -29.81
CA GLN A 253 6.92 -1.06 -28.38
C GLN A 253 5.46 -1.06 -27.94
N ALA A 254 4.55 -0.51 -28.75
CA ALA A 254 3.12 -0.59 -28.53
C ALA A 254 2.64 -2.05 -28.43
N LYS A 255 3.10 -2.92 -29.34
CA LYS A 255 2.78 -4.35 -29.33
C LYS A 255 3.28 -5.05 -28.08
N GLU A 256 4.52 -4.77 -27.66
CA GLU A 256 5.10 -5.32 -26.44
C GLU A 256 4.30 -4.93 -25.20
N ASP A 257 3.90 -3.66 -25.10
CA ASP A 257 3.11 -3.15 -23.98
C ASP A 257 1.67 -3.67 -23.96
N ALA A 258 0.99 -3.69 -25.11
CA ALA A 258 -0.36 -4.26 -25.21
C ALA A 258 -0.36 -5.75 -24.86
N SER A 259 0.67 -6.49 -25.29
CA SER A 259 0.85 -7.90 -24.91
C SER A 259 1.14 -8.05 -23.42
N ALA A 260 1.92 -7.15 -22.82
CA ALA A 260 2.18 -7.15 -21.39
C ALA A 260 0.89 -6.88 -20.59
N ALA A 261 0.07 -5.92 -21.01
CA ALA A 261 -1.23 -5.66 -20.39
C ALA A 261 -2.14 -6.90 -20.41
N LEU A 262 -2.20 -7.62 -21.54
CA LEU A 262 -3.00 -8.85 -21.67
C LEU A 262 -2.48 -10.02 -20.84
N ARG A 263 -1.20 -10.05 -20.49
CA ARG A 263 -0.67 -11.05 -19.53
C ARG A 263 -1.19 -10.80 -18.11
N PHE A 264 -1.44 -9.54 -17.75
CA PHE A 264 -1.98 -9.18 -16.44
C PHE A 264 -3.51 -9.25 -16.40
N ASP A 265 -4.17 -8.80 -17.48
CA ASP A 265 -5.62 -8.89 -17.66
C ASP A 265 -5.97 -9.31 -19.10
N PRO A 266 -6.20 -10.61 -19.34
CA PRO A 266 -6.56 -11.13 -20.67
C PRO A 266 -7.93 -10.63 -21.19
N SER A 267 -8.77 -10.08 -20.31
CA SER A 267 -10.10 -9.60 -20.66
C SER A 267 -10.10 -8.15 -21.15
N LEU A 268 -9.05 -7.38 -20.85
CA LEU A 268 -8.93 -5.95 -21.11
C LEU A 268 -9.11 -5.59 -22.59
N ALA A 269 -10.24 -4.98 -22.93
CA ALA A 269 -10.63 -4.71 -24.31
C ALA A 269 -9.72 -3.68 -24.99
N GLU A 270 -9.32 -2.65 -24.25
CA GLU A 270 -8.41 -1.60 -24.69
C GLU A 270 -7.05 -2.17 -25.10
N ALA A 271 -6.52 -3.12 -24.33
CA ALA A 271 -5.26 -3.79 -24.66
C ALA A 271 -5.37 -4.62 -25.95
N LYS A 272 -6.51 -5.30 -26.19
CA LYS A 272 -6.75 -6.03 -27.44
C LYS A 272 -6.83 -5.08 -28.63
N TYR A 273 -7.51 -3.95 -28.46
CA TYR A 273 -7.60 -2.92 -29.48
C TYR A 273 -6.22 -2.36 -29.84
N MET A 274 -5.42 -1.96 -28.84
CA MET A 274 -4.08 -1.43 -29.04
C MET A 274 -3.12 -2.44 -29.66
N LEU A 275 -3.23 -3.73 -29.29
CA LEU A 275 -2.46 -4.79 -29.92
C LEU A 275 -2.78 -4.89 -31.42
N LYS A 276 -4.07 -4.91 -31.77
CA LYS A 276 -4.50 -4.96 -33.18
C LYS A 276 -4.06 -3.71 -33.94
N ALA A 277 -4.19 -2.53 -33.36
CA ALA A 277 -3.72 -1.27 -33.93
C ALA A 277 -2.21 -1.30 -34.21
N ALA A 278 -1.41 -1.81 -33.27
CA ALA A 278 0.03 -1.98 -33.44
C ALA A 278 0.39 -2.99 -34.55
N GLU A 279 -0.39 -4.07 -34.71
CA GLU A 279 -0.17 -5.08 -35.75
C GLU A 279 -0.58 -4.62 -37.15
N CYS A 280 -1.57 -3.75 -37.24
CA CYS A 280 -2.00 -3.14 -38.49
C CYS A 280 -1.24 -1.85 -38.84
N GLU A 281 -0.35 -1.39 -37.95
CA GLU A 281 0.36 -0.11 -38.06
C GLU A 281 -0.59 1.06 -38.32
N SER A 282 -1.70 1.07 -37.57
CA SER A 282 -2.78 2.05 -37.72
C SER A 282 -3.23 2.59 -36.36
N TRP A 283 -3.18 3.91 -36.17
CA TRP A 283 -3.64 4.60 -34.95
C TRP A 283 -4.46 5.84 -35.29
#